data_AF-A0A8H4NE57-F1
#
_entry.id   AF-A0A8H4NE57-F1
#
_cell.length_a   1.000
_cell.length_b   1.000
_cell.length_c   1.000
_cell.angle_alpha   90.00
_cell.angle_beta   90.00
_cell.angle_gamma   90.00
#
_symmetry.space_group_name_H-M   'P 1'
#
loop_
_entity.id
_entity.type
_entity.pdbx_description
1 polymer ?
#
loop_
_entity_poly.entity_id
_entity_poly.type
_entity_poly.pdbx_seq_one_letter_code
_entity_poly.pdbx_strand_id
1 'polypeptide(L)'
;MHPSVTFGLVLLAAILNIANLSYDASLINNPNSVPAYFEHFNLNSGLVGLNVAIVNAGSIVSEGVFAAGRFLLGFSLTIAATASPTWVMELAHPKTRGIWVGILMSSLPFIGLVVSSILLGIYRFTSNWQWRGPVLGELLTPLMAIAILPLTPESPRWLIYRDRKDEKAFEILAYLHANGSTNDLLVQAELNEISNALEYEKEHEGPWKSLWTPLPNLRRCLIEILVNIFFQISGSSTIIYFLTIIIANTGIRNLKDQLLINFGICIWNTVAVIAGGFFIEKIGRKTTPRK
;
A
#
# COMPACT_ATOMS: atom_id res chain seq x y z
N MET A 1 -26.05 -9.82 3.96
CA MET A 1 -24.99 -10.23 3.00
C MET A 1 -24.46 -11.59 3.45
N HIS A 2 -23.74 -12.33 2.61
CA HIS A 2 -23.02 -13.51 3.08
C HIS A 2 -21.64 -13.08 3.63
N PRO A 3 -21.11 -13.69 4.71
CA PRO A 3 -19.84 -13.27 5.33
C PRO A 3 -18.66 -13.19 4.36
N SER A 4 -18.56 -14.15 3.42
CA SER A 4 -17.54 -14.13 2.37
C SER A 4 -17.63 -12.94 1.41
N VAL A 5 -18.85 -12.46 1.12
CA VAL A 5 -19.07 -11.29 0.26
C VAL A 5 -18.67 -10.01 1.00
N THR A 6 -19.03 -9.90 2.28
CA THR A 6 -18.62 -8.77 3.12
C THR A 6 -17.10 -8.71 3.26
N PHE A 7 -16.45 -9.83 3.51
CA PHE A 7 -14.98 -9.88 3.57
C PHE A 7 -14.33 -9.56 2.21
N GLY A 8 -14.93 -10.03 1.10
CA GLY A 8 -14.50 -9.65 -0.24
C GLY A 8 -14.59 -8.15 -0.51
N LEU A 9 -15.61 -7.47 0.00
CA LEU A 9 -15.75 -6.01 -0.10
C LEU A 9 -14.71 -5.27 0.75
N VAL A 10 -14.40 -5.76 1.95
CA VAL A 10 -13.31 -5.22 2.79
C VAL A 10 -11.98 -5.34 2.06
N LEU A 11 -11.70 -6.53 1.50
CA LEU A 11 -10.47 -6.75 0.74
C LEU A 11 -10.41 -5.83 -0.49
N LEU A 12 -11.52 -5.67 -1.22
CA LEU A 12 -11.59 -4.76 -2.36
C LEU A 12 -11.35 -3.30 -1.93
N ALA A 13 -11.96 -2.84 -0.85
CA ALA A 13 -11.76 -1.49 -0.32
C ALA A 13 -10.30 -1.26 0.11
N ALA A 14 -9.70 -2.23 0.79
CA ALA A 14 -8.29 -2.19 1.16
C ALA A 14 -7.37 -2.16 -0.07
N ILE A 15 -7.65 -2.99 -1.08
CA ILE A 15 -6.90 -3.01 -2.35
C ILE A 15 -7.01 -1.64 -3.04
N LEU A 16 -8.21 -1.07 -3.13
CA LEU A 16 -8.44 0.25 -3.75
C LEU A 16 -7.73 1.38 -2.99
N ASN A 17 -7.64 1.28 -1.66
CA ASN A 17 -6.96 2.29 -0.85
C ASN A 17 -5.45 2.30 -1.08
N ILE A 18 -4.82 1.12 -1.19
CA ILE A 18 -3.39 1.02 -1.49
C ILE A 18 -3.12 1.07 -3.01
N ALA A 19 -4.15 0.98 -3.86
CA ALA A 19 -4.02 1.06 -5.32
C ALA A 19 -3.29 2.34 -5.77
N ASN A 20 -3.56 3.45 -5.10
CA ASN A 20 -2.93 4.74 -5.40
C ASN A 20 -1.40 4.69 -5.25
N LEU A 21 -0.84 3.84 -4.38
CA LEU A 21 0.60 3.68 -4.21
C LEU A 21 1.23 3.09 -5.47
N SER A 22 0.60 2.08 -6.03
CA SER A 22 1.07 1.42 -7.25
C SER A 22 0.73 2.21 -8.51
N TYR A 23 -0.40 2.92 -8.49
CA TYR A 23 -0.81 3.82 -9.55
C TYR A 23 0.20 4.96 -9.70
N ASP A 24 0.56 5.65 -8.61
CA ASP A 24 1.54 6.74 -8.61
C ASP A 24 2.94 6.26 -9.01
N ALA A 25 3.40 5.12 -8.48
CA ALA A 25 4.69 4.53 -8.87
C ALA A 25 4.78 4.22 -10.38
N SER A 26 3.67 3.78 -10.97
CA SER A 26 3.58 3.49 -12.42
C SER A 26 3.39 4.77 -13.24
N LEU A 27 2.67 5.75 -12.69
CA LEU A 27 2.43 7.04 -13.32
C LEU A 27 3.58 8.01 -13.21
N ILE A 28 4.52 7.92 -12.26
CA ILE A 28 5.65 8.86 -12.24
C ILE A 28 6.60 8.57 -13.40
N ASN A 29 6.70 7.30 -13.82
CA ASN A 29 7.58 6.88 -14.91
C ASN A 29 7.10 7.31 -16.29
N ASN A 30 5.81 7.19 -16.55
CA ASN A 30 5.30 7.21 -17.91
C ASN A 30 5.13 8.62 -18.51
N PRO A 31 4.63 9.65 -17.82
CA PRO A 31 4.72 11.06 -18.22
C PRO A 31 6.17 11.52 -18.38
N ASN A 32 7.09 11.05 -17.52
CA ASN A 32 8.54 11.27 -17.66
C ASN A 32 9.16 10.55 -18.88
N SER A 33 8.39 9.82 -19.68
CA SER A 33 8.82 9.30 -20.99
C SER A 33 8.10 9.96 -22.17
N VAL A 34 7.03 10.73 -21.93
CA VAL A 34 6.22 11.36 -22.97
C VAL A 34 6.79 12.75 -23.30
N PRO A 35 7.27 13.00 -24.55
CA PRO A 35 7.88 14.28 -24.92
C PRO A 35 6.96 15.49 -24.70
N ALA A 36 5.64 15.33 -24.94
CA ALA A 36 4.64 16.38 -24.72
C ALA A 36 4.51 16.82 -23.25
N TYR A 37 4.84 15.96 -22.29
CA TYR A 37 4.85 16.31 -20.86
C TYR A 37 6.08 17.16 -20.50
N PHE A 38 7.25 16.84 -21.07
CA PHE A 38 8.48 17.64 -20.91
C PHE A 38 8.35 19.04 -21.51
N GLU A 39 7.76 19.14 -22.71
CA GLU A 39 7.55 20.43 -23.39
C GLU A 39 6.51 21.30 -22.67
N HIS A 40 5.48 20.70 -22.05
CA HIS A 40 4.46 21.45 -21.32
C HIS A 40 4.97 22.07 -20.02
N PHE A 41 5.84 21.37 -19.29
CA PHE A 41 6.37 21.81 -17.99
C PHE A 41 7.83 22.32 -18.04
N ASN A 42 8.46 22.38 -19.23
CA ASN A 42 9.87 22.78 -19.41
C ASN A 42 10.85 22.07 -18.44
N LEU A 43 10.69 20.75 -18.27
CA LEU A 43 11.45 19.98 -17.28
C LEU A 43 12.88 19.67 -17.79
N ASN A 44 13.91 20.22 -17.14
CA ASN A 44 15.31 19.79 -17.31
C ASN A 44 15.60 18.47 -16.57
N SER A 45 16.67 17.76 -16.94
CA SER A 45 17.10 16.51 -16.25
C SER A 45 17.29 16.69 -14.73
N GLY A 46 17.77 17.87 -14.31
CA GLY A 46 17.84 18.26 -12.90
C GLY A 46 16.48 18.49 -12.25
N LEU A 47 15.47 18.95 -13.00
CA LEU A 47 14.09 19.16 -12.53
C LEU A 47 13.28 17.85 -12.45
N VAL A 48 13.62 16.81 -13.23
CA VAL A 48 13.07 15.45 -13.05
C VAL A 48 13.60 14.82 -11.76
N GLY A 49 14.90 14.96 -11.50
CA GLY A 49 15.51 14.62 -10.21
C GLY A 49 14.92 15.46 -9.06
N LEU A 50 14.63 16.74 -9.29
CA LEU A 50 13.95 17.60 -8.34
C LEU A 50 12.48 17.19 -8.13
N ASN A 51 11.75 16.70 -9.12
CA ASN A 51 10.38 16.19 -8.96
C ASN A 51 10.35 14.94 -8.06
N VAL A 52 11.31 14.04 -8.23
CA VAL A 52 11.52 12.87 -7.36
C VAL A 52 12.02 13.29 -5.97
N ALA A 53 12.82 14.37 -5.88
CA ALA A 53 13.20 14.99 -4.62
C ALA A 53 12.03 15.74 -3.97
N ILE A 54 11.10 16.34 -4.72
CA ILE A 54 9.88 17.03 -4.24
C ILE A 54 8.93 16.02 -3.60
N VAL A 55 8.89 14.78 -4.10
CA VAL A 55 8.20 13.64 -3.47
C VAL A 55 8.84 13.24 -2.13
N ASN A 56 10.15 13.46 -1.93
CA ASN A 56 10.89 13.08 -0.70
C ASN A 56 11.25 14.25 0.24
N ALA A 57 11.21 15.48 -0.25
CA ALA A 57 11.66 16.71 0.40
C ALA A 57 10.79 17.84 -0.16
N GLY A 58 9.59 17.98 0.39
CA GLY A 58 8.72 19.10 0.06
C GLY A 58 9.38 20.42 0.47
N SER A 59 9.95 21.14 -0.50
CA SER A 59 9.76 22.57 -0.73
C SER A 59 10.83 23.12 -1.70
N ILE A 60 10.44 24.18 -2.42
CA ILE A 60 11.29 25.14 -3.15
C ILE A 60 11.62 24.72 -4.60
N VAL A 61 10.71 25.02 -5.53
CA VAL A 61 10.83 26.04 -6.60
C VAL A 61 9.81 25.69 -7.70
N SER A 62 8.86 26.61 -7.90
CA SER A 62 7.90 26.66 -9.02
C SER A 62 6.70 25.69 -8.96
N GLU A 63 5.51 26.25 -8.73
CA GLU A 63 4.19 25.60 -8.57
C GLU A 63 3.84 25.05 -7.16
N GLY A 64 3.69 25.95 -6.19
CA GLY A 64 3.29 25.62 -4.81
C GLY A 64 2.02 24.75 -4.69
N VAL A 65 1.08 24.84 -5.63
CA VAL A 65 -0.14 24.00 -5.64
C VAL A 65 0.18 22.55 -5.99
N PHE A 66 1.06 22.31 -6.98
CA PHE A 66 1.46 20.95 -7.36
C PHE A 66 2.31 20.30 -6.27
N ALA A 67 3.24 21.05 -5.68
CA ALA A 67 4.07 20.57 -4.57
C ALA A 67 3.24 20.27 -3.31
N ALA A 68 2.30 21.14 -2.94
CA ALA A 68 1.39 20.91 -1.81
C ALA A 68 0.48 19.70 -2.05
N GLY A 69 -0.03 19.53 -3.28
CA GLY A 69 -0.81 18.36 -3.68
C GLY A 69 -0.03 17.06 -3.52
N ARG A 70 1.22 17.03 -3.98
CA ARG A 70 2.11 15.85 -3.85
C ARG A 70 2.47 15.54 -2.39
N PHE A 71 2.71 16.54 -1.56
CA PHE A 71 2.95 16.35 -0.13
C PHE A 71 1.75 15.72 0.57
N LEU A 72 0.54 16.23 0.30
CA LEU A 72 -0.71 15.68 0.86
C LEU A 72 -0.97 14.25 0.35
N LEU A 73 -0.69 13.98 -0.93
CA LEU A 73 -0.78 12.63 -1.49
C LEU A 73 0.17 11.67 -0.76
N GLY A 74 1.44 12.01 -0.60
CA GLY A 74 2.42 11.17 0.12
C GLY A 74 2.04 10.89 1.58
N PHE A 75 1.50 11.91 2.27
CA PHE A 75 0.99 11.74 3.64
C PHE A 75 -0.21 10.77 3.68
N SER A 76 -1.18 10.97 2.80
CA SER A 76 -2.35 10.08 2.69
C SER A 76 -1.96 8.64 2.37
N LEU A 77 -0.94 8.48 1.52
CA LEU A 77 -0.44 7.19 1.07
C LEU A 77 0.20 6.38 2.20
N THR A 78 0.95 7.06 3.07
CA THR A 78 1.60 6.43 4.22
C THR A 78 0.58 5.95 5.24
N ILE A 79 -0.47 6.74 5.48
CA ILE A 79 -1.59 6.34 6.33
C ILE A 79 -2.35 5.16 5.71
N ALA A 80 -2.66 5.22 4.42
CA ALA A 80 -3.37 4.15 3.73
C ALA A 80 -2.59 2.83 3.72
N ALA A 81 -1.27 2.89 3.50
CA ALA A 81 -0.39 1.72 3.47
C ALA A 81 -0.24 1.03 4.83
N THR A 82 -0.45 1.75 5.94
CA THR A 82 -0.38 1.20 7.30
C THR A 82 -1.74 0.75 7.82
N ALA A 83 -2.79 1.54 7.57
CA ALA A 83 -4.14 1.26 8.04
C ALA A 83 -4.79 0.07 7.31
N SER A 84 -4.63 -0.03 5.99
CA SER A 84 -5.31 -1.05 5.18
C SER A 84 -4.92 -2.50 5.53
N PRO A 85 -3.62 -2.87 5.63
CA PRO A 85 -3.25 -4.22 6.05
C PRO A 85 -3.65 -4.51 7.50
N THR A 86 -3.60 -3.51 8.39
CA THR A 86 -4.04 -3.66 9.78
C THR A 86 -5.53 -4.00 9.85
N TRP A 87 -6.35 -3.25 9.11
CA TRP A 87 -7.79 -3.47 9.04
C TRP A 87 -8.16 -4.86 8.49
N VAL A 88 -7.50 -5.30 7.42
CA VAL A 88 -7.70 -6.65 6.86
C VAL A 88 -7.26 -7.74 7.84
N MET A 89 -6.16 -7.55 8.58
CA MET A 89 -5.68 -8.52 9.57
C MET A 89 -6.64 -8.69 10.74
N GLU A 90 -7.28 -7.62 11.19
CA GLU A 90 -8.22 -7.62 12.31
C GLU A 90 -9.55 -8.29 11.97
N LEU A 91 -10.00 -8.17 10.72
CA LEU A 91 -11.25 -8.78 10.23
C LEU A 91 -11.05 -10.20 9.67
N ALA A 92 -9.81 -10.60 9.40
CA ALA A 92 -9.50 -11.90 8.83
C ALA A 92 -9.47 -13.01 9.90
N HIS A 93 -10.07 -14.16 9.55
CA HIS A 93 -10.04 -15.35 10.39
C HIS A 93 -8.59 -15.80 10.67
N PRO A 94 -8.21 -16.11 11.93
CA PRO A 94 -6.83 -16.38 12.35
C PRO A 94 -6.05 -17.36 11.47
N LYS A 95 -6.71 -18.45 11.03
CA LYS A 95 -6.11 -19.48 10.17
C LYS A 95 -5.67 -18.99 8.79
N THR A 96 -6.32 -17.95 8.26
CA THR A 96 -6.13 -17.45 6.89
C THR A 96 -5.53 -16.05 6.83
N ARG A 97 -5.22 -15.41 7.97
CA ARG A 97 -4.68 -14.04 8.04
C ARG A 97 -3.47 -13.83 7.12
N GLY A 98 -2.52 -14.79 7.13
CA GLY A 98 -1.31 -14.73 6.31
C GLY A 98 -1.61 -14.65 4.81
N ILE A 99 -2.51 -15.50 4.33
CA ILE A 99 -2.94 -15.55 2.93
C ILE A 99 -3.60 -14.23 2.52
N TRP A 100 -4.52 -13.70 3.34
CA TRP A 100 -5.22 -12.45 3.01
C TRP A 100 -4.30 -11.24 2.94
N VAL A 101 -3.34 -11.14 3.86
CA VAL A 101 -2.30 -10.11 3.80
C VAL A 101 -1.40 -10.31 2.58
N GLY A 102 -1.05 -11.55 2.24
CA GLY A 102 -0.30 -11.88 1.03
C GLY A 102 -1.01 -11.45 -0.24
N ILE A 103 -2.33 -11.67 -0.33
CA ILE A 103 -3.17 -11.23 -1.46
C ILE A 103 -3.19 -9.69 -1.54
N LEU A 104 -3.38 -9.01 -0.42
CA LEU A 104 -3.36 -7.54 -0.36
C LEU A 104 -2.00 -6.95 -0.77
N MET A 105 -0.89 -7.57 -0.37
CA MET A 105 0.44 -7.11 -0.78
C MET A 105 0.73 -7.44 -2.27
N SER A 106 0.22 -8.58 -2.76
CA SER A 106 0.34 -8.98 -4.17
C SER A 106 -0.49 -8.12 -5.12
N SER A 107 -1.56 -7.49 -4.63
CA SER A 107 -2.37 -6.61 -5.47
C SER A 107 -1.62 -5.35 -5.90
N LEU A 108 -0.60 -4.91 -5.15
CA LEU A 108 0.20 -3.73 -5.49
C LEU A 108 0.89 -3.84 -6.85
N PRO A 109 1.82 -4.79 -7.08
CA PRO A 109 2.46 -4.93 -8.37
C PRO A 109 1.46 -5.29 -9.48
N PHE A 110 0.36 -6.00 -9.15
CA PHE A 110 -0.70 -6.32 -10.10
C PHE A 110 -1.45 -5.07 -10.61
N ILE A 111 -1.74 -4.11 -9.74
CA ILE A 111 -2.35 -2.83 -10.16
C ILE A 111 -1.37 -2.05 -11.04
N GLY A 112 -0.09 -2.03 -10.68
CA GLY A 112 0.94 -1.44 -11.54
C GLY A 112 1.01 -2.07 -12.93
N LEU A 113 0.84 -3.39 -13.01
CA LEU A 113 0.74 -4.13 -14.28
C LEU A 113 -0.48 -3.68 -15.12
N VAL A 114 -1.66 -3.54 -14.49
CA VAL A 114 -2.88 -3.08 -15.17
C VAL A 114 -2.70 -1.66 -15.69
N VAL A 115 -2.13 -0.76 -14.89
CA VAL A 115 -1.87 0.63 -15.29
C VAL A 115 -0.89 0.70 -16.45
N SER A 116 0.23 -0.03 -16.37
CA SER A 116 1.21 -0.13 -17.46
C SER A 116 0.60 -0.70 -18.75
N SER A 117 -0.36 -1.62 -18.65
CA SER A 117 -1.11 -2.14 -19.81
C SER A 117 -1.99 -1.07 -20.46
N ILE A 118 -2.71 -0.29 -19.64
CA ILE A 118 -3.56 0.81 -20.12
C ILE A 118 -2.69 1.86 -20.83
N LEU A 119 -1.51 2.16 -20.29
CA LEU A 119 -0.56 3.09 -20.88
C LEU A 119 0.01 2.60 -22.21
N LEU A 120 0.27 1.29 -22.34
CA LEU A 120 0.59 0.65 -23.62
C LEU A 120 -0.58 0.64 -24.62
N GLY A 121 -1.82 0.80 -24.17
CA GLY A 121 -2.97 1.03 -25.06
C GLY A 121 -3.03 2.49 -25.53
N ILE A 122 -2.72 3.43 -24.64
CA ILE A 122 -2.90 4.86 -24.86
C ILE A 122 -1.71 5.52 -25.58
N TYR A 123 -0.51 4.90 -25.60
CA TYR A 123 0.69 5.53 -26.18
C TYR A 123 0.55 5.98 -27.64
N ARG A 124 -0.38 5.40 -28.40
CA ARG A 124 -0.62 5.73 -29.81
C ARG A 124 -1.40 7.03 -30.02
N PHE A 125 -2.06 7.55 -28.98
CA PHE A 125 -2.78 8.81 -29.07
C PHE A 125 -1.79 9.98 -28.95
N THR A 126 -1.81 10.88 -29.93
CA THR A 126 -0.90 12.05 -30.03
C THR A 126 -1.45 13.31 -29.35
N SER A 127 -2.56 13.22 -28.63
CA SER A 127 -3.22 14.35 -27.96
C SER A 127 -2.70 14.54 -26.53
N ASN A 128 -2.86 15.75 -25.96
CA ASN A 128 -2.61 16.05 -24.54
C ASN A 128 -3.33 15.09 -23.57
N TRP A 129 -4.34 14.37 -24.04
CA TRP A 129 -4.99 13.28 -23.31
C TRP A 129 -4.08 12.08 -23.00
N GLN A 130 -2.95 11.93 -23.69
CA GLN A 130 -2.00 10.83 -23.49
C GLN A 130 -1.46 10.77 -22.06
N TRP A 131 -1.19 11.92 -21.44
CA TRP A 131 -0.73 12.02 -20.04
C TRP A 131 -1.86 12.42 -19.08
N ARG A 132 -2.82 13.23 -19.52
CA ARG A 132 -3.95 13.68 -18.68
C ARG A 132 -4.94 12.56 -18.36
N GLY A 133 -5.25 11.69 -19.31
CA GLY A 133 -6.19 10.59 -19.12
C GLY A 133 -5.77 9.63 -18.01
N PRO A 134 -4.51 9.13 -18.04
CA PRO A 134 -3.98 8.32 -16.95
C PRO A 134 -3.94 9.06 -15.60
N VAL A 135 -3.54 10.34 -15.56
CA VAL A 135 -3.56 11.12 -14.31
C VAL A 135 -4.98 11.28 -13.76
N LEU A 136 -5.99 11.49 -14.61
CA LEU A 136 -7.39 11.55 -14.17
C LEU A 136 -7.92 10.17 -13.73
N GLY A 137 -7.39 9.08 -14.28
CA GLY A 137 -7.70 7.72 -13.86
C GLY A 137 -7.27 7.41 -12.42
N GLU A 138 -6.28 8.14 -11.88
CA GLU A 138 -5.86 8.06 -10.47
C GLU A 138 -6.98 8.48 -9.51
N LEU A 139 -7.91 9.34 -9.93
CA LEU A 139 -9.04 9.75 -9.10
C LEU A 139 -10.13 8.68 -9.01
N LEU A 140 -10.15 7.71 -9.92
CA LEU A 140 -11.17 6.67 -9.94
C LEU A 140 -11.06 5.74 -8.73
N THR A 141 -9.83 5.35 -8.37
CA THR A 141 -9.54 4.44 -7.25
C THR A 141 -10.01 4.97 -5.88
N PRO A 142 -9.72 6.22 -5.46
CA PRO A 142 -10.23 6.75 -4.20
C PRO A 142 -11.75 6.98 -4.24
N LEU A 143 -12.32 7.37 -5.39
CA LEU A 143 -13.78 7.52 -5.51
C LEU A 143 -14.51 6.18 -5.32
N MET A 144 -13.97 5.10 -5.91
CA MET A 144 -14.50 3.75 -5.70
C MET A 144 -14.33 3.30 -4.25
N ALA A 145 -13.18 3.59 -3.62
CA ALA A 145 -12.96 3.28 -2.21
C ALA A 145 -13.99 3.97 -1.30
N ILE A 146 -14.26 5.27 -1.52
CA ILE A 146 -15.27 6.04 -0.77
C ILE A 146 -16.68 5.48 -0.99
N ALA A 147 -17.00 5.02 -2.20
CA ALA A 147 -18.30 4.43 -2.49
C ALA A 147 -18.52 3.07 -1.80
N ILE A 148 -17.45 2.29 -1.60
CA ILE A 148 -17.51 0.95 -0.98
C ILE A 148 -17.41 1.02 0.55
N LEU A 149 -16.73 2.03 1.10
CA LEU A 149 -16.49 2.16 2.54
C LEU A 149 -17.75 2.06 3.43
N PRO A 150 -18.92 2.63 3.06
CA PRO A 150 -20.15 2.50 3.88
C PRO A 150 -20.71 1.07 3.94
N LEU A 151 -20.29 0.19 3.03
CA LEU A 151 -20.75 -1.20 2.94
C LEU A 151 -19.87 -2.16 3.75
N THR A 152 -18.75 -1.68 4.29
CA THR A 152 -17.76 -2.49 5.01
C THR A 152 -17.89 -2.35 6.52
N PRO A 153 -17.73 -3.43 7.31
CA PRO A 153 -17.74 -3.36 8.76
C PRO A 153 -16.49 -2.65 9.30
N GLU A 154 -16.66 -1.96 10.41
CA GLU A 154 -15.55 -1.35 11.16
C GLU A 154 -14.68 -2.40 11.85
N SER A 155 -13.45 -2.03 12.20
CA SER A 155 -12.56 -2.91 12.97
C SER A 155 -13.13 -3.23 14.37
N PRO A 156 -13.22 -4.51 14.77
CA PRO A 156 -13.64 -4.91 16.12
C PRO A 156 -12.73 -4.33 17.21
N ARG A 157 -11.41 -4.29 16.97
CA ARG A 157 -10.43 -3.71 17.92
C ARG A 157 -10.66 -2.22 18.10
N TRP A 158 -10.93 -1.49 17.02
CA TRP A 158 -11.22 -0.06 17.08
C TRP A 158 -12.53 0.25 17.81
N LEU A 159 -13.58 -0.56 17.58
CA LEU A 159 -14.88 -0.41 18.24
C LEU A 159 -14.77 -0.58 19.77
N ILE A 160 -13.96 -1.54 20.24
CA ILE A 160 -13.71 -1.76 21.66
C ILE A 160 -12.86 -0.62 22.24
N TYR A 161 -11.81 -0.19 21.52
CA TYR A 161 -10.92 0.88 21.99
C TYR A 161 -11.64 2.22 22.18
N ARG A 162 -12.43 2.66 21.20
CA ARG A 162 -13.03 4.00 21.14
C ARG A 162 -14.36 4.12 21.87
N ASP A 163 -15.27 3.18 21.62
CA ASP A 163 -16.67 3.32 22.02
C ASP A 163 -17.12 2.29 23.07
N ARG A 164 -16.23 1.37 23.50
CA ARG A 164 -16.57 0.22 24.38
C ARG A 164 -17.79 -0.55 23.86
N LYS A 165 -17.94 -0.65 22.54
CA LYS A 165 -19.06 -1.31 21.87
C LYS A 165 -18.78 -2.79 21.71
N ASP A 166 -18.62 -3.47 22.84
CA ASP A 166 -18.25 -4.89 22.88
C ASP A 166 -19.29 -5.76 22.16
N GLU A 167 -20.57 -5.39 22.25
CA GLU A 167 -21.67 -6.06 21.54
C GLU A 167 -21.54 -5.97 20.01
N LYS A 168 -21.21 -4.79 19.45
CA LYS A 168 -21.05 -4.65 17.99
C LYS A 168 -19.78 -5.31 17.49
N ALA A 169 -18.70 -5.26 18.27
CA ALA A 169 -17.48 -5.98 17.95
C ALA A 169 -17.73 -7.50 17.95
N PHE A 170 -18.51 -7.99 18.92
CA PHE A 170 -18.94 -9.39 18.98
C PHE A 170 -19.80 -9.79 17.80
N GLU A 171 -20.78 -8.98 17.41
CA GLU A 171 -21.64 -9.24 16.25
C GLU A 171 -20.82 -9.35 14.94
N ILE A 172 -19.85 -8.44 14.75
CA ILE A 172 -18.98 -8.46 13.55
C ILE A 172 -18.10 -9.71 13.54
N LEU A 173 -17.49 -10.06 14.67
CA LEU A 173 -16.66 -11.27 14.78
C LEU A 173 -17.49 -12.55 14.61
N ALA A 174 -18.68 -12.63 15.23
CA ALA A 174 -19.59 -13.75 15.08
C ALA A 174 -20.05 -13.91 13.62
N TYR A 175 -20.35 -12.81 12.95
CA TYR A 175 -20.74 -12.81 11.54
C TYR A 175 -19.59 -13.26 10.62
N LEU A 176 -18.37 -12.75 10.83
CA LEU A 176 -17.22 -13.03 9.96
C LEU A 176 -16.57 -14.39 10.22
N HIS A 177 -16.46 -14.82 11.48
CA HIS A 177 -15.71 -16.02 11.86
C HIS A 177 -16.60 -17.22 12.14
N ALA A 178 -17.83 -17.00 12.62
CA ALA A 178 -18.75 -18.07 13.03
C ALA A 178 -20.06 -18.12 12.23
N ASN A 179 -20.12 -17.45 11.06
CA ASN A 179 -21.32 -17.37 10.20
C ASN A 179 -22.59 -16.91 10.94
N GLY A 180 -22.45 -16.06 11.97
CA GLY A 180 -23.53 -15.56 12.80
C GLY A 180 -23.86 -16.40 14.03
N SER A 181 -23.08 -17.46 14.34
CA SER A 181 -23.23 -18.20 15.59
C SER A 181 -22.64 -17.42 16.77
N THR A 182 -23.51 -16.88 17.62
CA THR A 182 -23.16 -16.12 18.83
C THR A 182 -22.71 -16.99 20.01
N ASN A 183 -22.73 -18.33 19.89
CA ASN A 183 -22.31 -19.25 20.95
C ASN A 183 -20.97 -19.93 20.65
N ASP A 184 -20.23 -19.47 19.64
CA ASP A 184 -18.92 -20.05 19.33
C ASP A 184 -17.87 -19.61 20.34
N LEU A 185 -17.22 -20.59 20.98
CA LEU A 185 -16.11 -20.40 21.92
C LEU A 185 -14.96 -19.61 21.30
N LEU A 186 -14.75 -19.73 19.99
CA LEU A 186 -13.69 -19.01 19.28
C LEU A 186 -13.93 -17.50 19.33
N VAL A 187 -15.15 -17.04 19.10
CA VAL A 187 -15.48 -15.60 19.04
C VAL A 187 -15.37 -14.96 20.42
N GLN A 188 -15.81 -15.66 21.47
CA GLN A 188 -15.67 -15.20 22.85
C GLN A 188 -14.20 -15.13 23.29
N ALA A 189 -13.40 -16.14 22.90
CA ALA A 189 -11.97 -16.14 23.17
C ALA A 189 -11.24 -14.97 22.46
N GLU A 190 -11.56 -14.72 21.19
CA GLU A 190 -10.98 -13.60 20.43
C GLU A 190 -11.36 -12.24 21.03
N LEU A 191 -12.63 -12.05 21.43
CA LEU A 191 -13.06 -10.79 22.04
C LEU A 191 -12.35 -10.54 23.37
N ASN A 192 -12.21 -11.58 24.21
CA ASN A 192 -11.45 -11.50 25.45
C ASN A 192 -9.97 -11.21 25.21
N GLU A 193 -9.36 -11.84 24.20
CA GLU A 193 -7.96 -11.56 23.82
C GLU A 193 -7.77 -10.10 23.40
N ILE A 194 -8.65 -9.57 22.56
CA ILE A 194 -8.61 -8.17 22.13
C ILE A 194 -8.80 -7.22 23.31
N SER A 195 -9.76 -7.50 24.20
CA SER A 195 -10.05 -6.66 25.37
C SER A 195 -8.86 -6.63 26.34
N ASN A 196 -8.31 -7.80 26.68
CA ASN A 196 -7.13 -7.91 27.55
C ASN A 196 -5.91 -7.21 26.94
N ALA A 197 -5.70 -7.32 25.62
CA ALA A 197 -4.61 -6.64 24.95
C ALA A 197 -4.74 -5.11 25.01
N LEU A 198 -5.96 -4.58 24.85
CA LEU A 198 -6.24 -3.15 24.94
C LEU A 198 -6.12 -2.60 26.37
N GLU A 199 -6.54 -3.36 27.37
CA GLU A 199 -6.33 -3.01 28.78
C GLU A 199 -4.85 -2.95 29.12
N TYR A 200 -4.08 -3.97 28.70
CA TYR A 200 -2.63 -3.98 28.87
C TYR A 200 -1.97 -2.77 28.19
N GLU A 201 -2.37 -2.43 26.97
CA GLU A 201 -1.86 -1.25 26.24
C GLU A 201 -2.19 0.05 26.98
N LYS A 202 -3.41 0.23 27.50
CA LYS A 202 -3.81 1.42 28.27
C LYS A 202 -3.04 1.57 29.58
N GLU A 203 -2.79 0.46 30.28
CA GLU A 203 -2.01 0.46 31.51
C GLU A 203 -0.53 0.79 31.27
N HIS A 204 -0.02 0.48 30.06
CA HIS A 204 1.37 0.66 29.67
C HIS A 204 1.57 1.76 28.62
N GLU A 205 0.58 2.63 28.41
CA GLU A 205 0.68 3.82 27.55
C GLU A 205 1.70 4.81 28.16
N GLY A 206 2.96 4.63 27.79
CA GLY A 206 4.05 5.51 28.18
C GLY A 206 4.20 6.68 27.21
N PRO A 207 4.76 7.83 27.65
CA PRO A 207 5.12 8.93 26.74
C PRO A 207 6.06 8.43 25.64
N TRP A 208 6.16 9.08 24.48
CA TRP A 208 7.08 8.70 23.37
C TRP A 208 8.53 8.40 23.80
N LYS A 209 8.96 8.90 24.97
CA LYS A 209 10.23 8.56 25.62
C LYS A 209 10.35 7.07 26.03
N SER A 210 9.24 6.38 26.29
CA SER A 210 9.12 4.95 26.63
C SER A 210 9.59 4.01 25.51
N LEU A 211 9.70 4.52 24.27
CA LEU A 211 10.33 3.81 23.16
C LEU A 211 11.85 3.68 23.36
N TRP A 212 12.45 4.60 24.10
CA TRP A 212 13.90 4.73 24.26
C TRP A 212 14.40 4.31 25.65
N THR A 213 13.55 4.29 26.66
CA THR A 213 13.96 4.15 28.07
C THR A 213 14.06 2.72 28.62
N PRO A 214 13.44 1.68 28.04
CA PRO A 214 13.77 0.29 28.36
C PRO A 214 14.49 -0.42 27.20
N LEU A 215 15.60 -1.10 27.52
CA LEU A 215 16.43 -1.90 26.58
C LEU A 215 15.62 -2.80 25.62
N PRO A 216 14.55 -3.50 26.06
CA PRO A 216 13.70 -4.28 25.16
C PRO A 216 12.98 -3.45 24.09
N ASN A 217 12.41 -2.30 24.45
CA ASN A 217 11.70 -1.43 23.50
C ASN A 217 12.69 -0.78 22.53
N LEU A 218 13.85 -0.35 23.03
CA LEU A 218 14.91 0.20 22.19
C LEU A 218 15.39 -0.82 21.15
N ARG A 219 15.59 -2.08 21.54
CA ARG A 219 15.97 -3.15 20.59
C ARG A 219 14.89 -3.37 19.51
N ARG A 220 13.62 -3.38 19.89
CA ARG A 220 12.50 -3.50 18.94
C ARG A 220 12.47 -2.30 17.98
N CYS A 221 12.56 -1.09 18.52
CA CYS A 221 12.60 0.16 17.75
C CYS A 221 13.77 0.19 16.76
N LEU A 222 14.98 -0.17 17.20
CA LEU A 222 16.15 -0.24 16.35
C LEU A 222 16.02 -1.29 15.24
N ILE A 223 15.43 -2.45 15.51
CA ILE A 223 15.17 -3.47 14.48
C ILE A 223 14.21 -2.91 13.42
N GLU A 224 13.10 -2.28 13.83
CA GLU A 224 12.15 -1.68 12.88
C GLU A 224 12.81 -0.59 12.02
N ILE A 225 13.61 0.30 12.64
CA ILE A 225 14.35 1.35 11.93
C ILE A 225 15.33 0.74 10.92
N LEU A 226 16.13 -0.25 11.35
CA LEU A 226 17.14 -0.88 10.50
C LEU A 226 16.49 -1.65 9.34
N VAL A 227 15.40 -2.37 9.59
CA VAL A 227 14.66 -3.09 8.55
C VAL A 227 14.14 -2.11 7.49
N ASN A 228 13.55 -0.99 7.89
CA ASN A 228 13.08 0.04 6.95
C ASN A 228 14.23 0.70 6.18
N ILE A 229 15.37 0.95 6.83
CA ILE A 229 16.57 1.49 6.16
C ILE A 229 17.09 0.50 5.12
N PHE A 230 17.26 -0.79 5.48
CA PHE A 230 17.72 -1.81 4.53
C PHE A 230 16.73 -2.02 3.39
N PHE A 231 15.43 -1.94 3.67
CA PHE A 231 14.41 -2.00 2.64
C PHE A 231 14.57 -0.88 1.61
N GLN A 232 14.82 0.37 2.05
CA GLN A 232 15.00 1.49 1.13
C GLN A 232 16.38 1.48 0.43
N ILE A 233 17.45 1.09 1.13
CA ILE A 233 18.80 0.96 0.55
C ILE A 233 18.85 -0.09 -0.56
N SER A 234 17.94 -1.08 -0.56
CA SER A 234 17.82 -2.04 -1.67
C SER A 234 17.65 -1.37 -3.04
N GLY A 235 17.24 -0.10 -3.08
CA GLY A 235 17.15 0.69 -4.31
C GLY A 235 15.94 0.34 -5.16
N SER A 236 14.99 -0.44 -4.64
CA SER A 236 13.75 -0.80 -5.34
C SER A 236 12.99 0.44 -5.82
N SER A 237 12.88 1.45 -4.95
CA SER A 237 12.26 2.75 -5.28
C SER A 237 13.04 3.50 -6.36
N THR A 238 14.37 3.49 -6.32
CA THR A 238 15.23 4.14 -7.32
C THR A 238 15.05 3.54 -8.70
N ILE A 239 15.02 2.20 -8.80
CA ILE A 239 14.81 1.51 -10.08
C ILE A 239 13.46 1.90 -10.65
N ILE A 240 12.41 1.92 -9.80
CA ILE A 240 11.08 2.33 -10.24
C ILE A 240 11.15 3.78 -10.74
N TYR A 241 11.58 4.77 -9.97
CA TYR A 241 11.47 6.18 -10.39
C TYR A 241 12.40 6.61 -11.54
N PHE A 242 13.54 5.96 -11.71
CA PHE A 242 14.54 6.34 -12.71
C PHE A 242 14.60 5.38 -13.90
N LEU A 243 13.64 4.45 -14.01
CA LEU A 243 13.66 3.41 -15.04
C LEU A 243 13.81 3.98 -16.45
N THR A 244 13.02 4.99 -16.80
CA THR A 244 13.01 5.58 -18.14
C THR A 244 14.32 6.29 -18.47
N ILE A 245 14.92 6.96 -17.49
CA ILE A 245 16.23 7.61 -17.62
C ILE A 245 17.34 6.56 -17.79
N ILE A 246 17.31 5.49 -16.99
CA ILE A 246 18.28 4.39 -17.06
C ILE A 246 18.23 3.74 -18.45
N ILE A 247 17.03 3.45 -18.97
CA ILE A 247 16.83 2.85 -20.30
C ILE A 247 17.22 3.84 -21.42
N ALA A 248 16.95 5.13 -21.26
CA ALA A 248 17.36 6.13 -22.25
C ALA A 248 18.89 6.25 -22.35
N ASN A 249 19.60 6.12 -21.23
CA ASN A 249 21.06 6.14 -21.17
C ASN A 249 21.70 4.91 -21.83
N THR A 250 21.00 3.78 -21.92
CA THR A 250 21.50 2.58 -22.64
C THR A 250 21.28 2.66 -24.16
N GLY A 251 20.67 3.74 -24.67
CA GLY A 251 20.46 3.99 -26.10
C GLY A 251 19.04 3.67 -26.59
N ILE A 252 18.15 3.14 -25.74
CA ILE A 252 16.75 2.86 -26.09
C ILE A 252 15.90 4.10 -25.80
N ARG A 253 15.67 4.91 -26.83
CA ARG A 253 14.89 6.17 -26.75
C ARG A 253 13.46 6.05 -27.24
N ASN A 254 13.08 4.92 -27.82
CA ASN A 254 11.72 4.70 -28.31
C ASN A 254 10.76 4.54 -27.12
N LEU A 255 9.72 5.39 -27.08
CA LEU A 255 8.68 5.36 -26.05
C LEU A 255 8.02 3.97 -25.93
N LYS A 256 7.72 3.34 -27.06
CA LYS A 256 7.09 2.01 -27.08
C LYS A 256 7.97 0.95 -26.38
N ASP A 257 9.27 0.98 -26.61
CA ASP A 257 10.20 0.00 -26.06
C ASP A 257 10.40 0.24 -24.55
N GLN A 258 10.43 1.51 -24.11
CA GLN A 258 10.47 1.87 -22.69
C GLN A 258 9.21 1.41 -21.93
N LEU A 259 8.03 1.62 -22.51
CA LEU A 259 6.76 1.17 -21.91
C LEU A 259 6.67 -0.36 -21.84
N LEU A 260 7.16 -1.07 -22.85
CA LEU A 260 7.20 -2.54 -22.85
C LEU A 260 8.14 -3.10 -21.77
N ILE A 261 9.29 -2.47 -21.56
CA ILE A 261 10.22 -2.85 -20.49
C ILE A 261 9.58 -2.62 -19.11
N ASN A 262 8.92 -1.47 -18.91
CA ASN A 262 8.20 -1.17 -17.67
C ASN A 262 7.11 -2.23 -17.40
N PHE A 263 6.31 -2.57 -18.41
CA PHE A 263 5.33 -3.64 -18.34
C PHE A 263 5.95 -4.99 -17.94
N GLY A 264 7.08 -5.37 -18.54
CA GLY A 264 7.82 -6.58 -18.19
C GLY A 264 8.30 -6.61 -16.73
N ILE A 265 8.78 -5.47 -16.22
CA ILE A 265 9.19 -5.33 -14.81
C ILE A 265 7.99 -5.48 -13.88
N CYS A 266 6.82 -4.91 -14.21
CA CYS A 266 5.60 -5.09 -13.44
C CYS A 266 5.15 -6.56 -13.38
N ILE A 267 5.28 -7.31 -14.49
CA ILE A 267 5.02 -8.76 -14.51
C ILE A 267 5.97 -9.48 -13.55
N TRP A 268 7.27 -9.22 -13.68
CA TRP A 268 8.28 -9.86 -12.83
C TRP A 268 8.04 -9.58 -11.35
N ASN A 269 7.75 -8.33 -10.99
CA ASN A 269 7.44 -7.94 -9.62
C ASN A 269 6.17 -8.65 -9.10
N THR A 270 5.15 -8.78 -9.93
CA THR A 270 3.91 -9.50 -9.55
C THR A 270 4.21 -10.97 -9.25
N VAL A 271 4.97 -11.64 -10.13
CA VAL A 271 5.37 -13.04 -9.93
C VAL A 271 6.24 -13.20 -8.69
N ALA A 272 7.21 -12.29 -8.48
CA ALA A 272 8.12 -12.33 -7.35
C ALA A 272 7.39 -12.14 -6.01
N VAL A 273 6.43 -11.23 -5.92
CA VAL A 273 5.64 -11.00 -4.70
C VAL A 273 4.73 -12.18 -4.40
N ILE A 274 4.06 -12.74 -5.41
CA ILE A 274 3.24 -13.96 -5.24
C ILE A 274 4.11 -15.12 -4.75
N ALA A 275 5.27 -15.36 -5.38
CA ALA A 275 6.21 -16.38 -4.96
C ALA A 275 6.70 -16.13 -3.53
N GLY A 276 7.06 -14.90 -3.19
CA GLY A 276 7.48 -14.49 -1.86
C GLY A 276 6.42 -14.78 -0.79
N GLY A 277 5.14 -14.51 -1.10
CA GLY A 277 4.01 -14.84 -0.22
C GLY A 277 3.96 -16.33 0.14
N PHE A 278 4.10 -17.22 -0.85
CA PHE A 278 4.14 -18.66 -0.62
C PHE A 278 5.39 -19.11 0.17
N PHE A 279 6.55 -18.50 -0.09
CA PHE A 279 7.78 -18.87 0.61
C PHE A 279 7.81 -18.41 2.08
N ILE A 280 7.17 -17.28 2.41
CA ILE A 280 7.10 -16.76 3.78
C ILE A 280 6.42 -17.75 4.72
N GLU A 281 5.32 -18.38 4.29
CA GLU A 281 4.61 -19.36 5.12
C GLU A 281 5.42 -20.63 5.35
N LYS A 282 6.28 -21.03 4.40
CA LYS A 282 7.07 -22.26 4.46
C LYS A 282 8.41 -22.09 5.20
N ILE A 283 9.07 -20.95 5.05
CA ILE A 283 10.43 -20.70 5.57
C ILE A 283 10.39 -19.94 6.90
N GLY A 284 9.31 -19.20 7.18
CA GLY A 284 9.20 -18.31 8.33
C GLY A 284 10.00 -17.01 8.15
N ARG A 285 9.67 -15.99 8.96
CA ARG A 285 10.30 -14.64 8.87
C ARG A 285 11.78 -14.60 9.31
N LYS A 286 12.24 -15.62 10.03
CA LYS A 286 13.66 -15.85 10.36
C LYS A 286 13.98 -17.30 10.05
N THR A 287 15.00 -17.54 9.25
CA THR A 287 15.66 -18.85 9.08
C THR A 287 16.46 -19.20 10.33
N THR A 288 15.81 -19.25 11.48
CA THR A 288 16.42 -19.84 12.67
C THR A 288 16.07 -21.33 12.64
N PRO A 289 17.04 -22.26 12.59
CA PRO A 289 16.73 -23.66 12.81
C PRO A 289 16.07 -23.76 14.20
N ARG A 290 14.85 -24.33 14.26
CA ARG A 290 14.25 -24.74 15.52
C ARG A 290 15.26 -25.71 16.18
N LYS A 291 15.91 -25.26 17.26
CA LYS A 291 16.55 -26.16 18.22
C LYS A 291 15.48 -26.72 19.13
#